data_AF-A0A4Q2XZB2-F1
#
_entry.id   AF-A0A4Q2XZB2-F1
#
_cell.length_a   1.000
_cell.length_b   1.000
_cell.length_c   1.000
_cell.angle_alpha   90.00
_cell.angle_beta   90.00
_cell.angle_gamma   90.00
#
_symmetry.space_group_name_H-M   'P 1'
#
loop_
_entity.id
_entity.type
_entity.pdbx_description
1 polymer ?
#
loop_
_entity_poly.entity_id
_entity_poly.type
_entity_poly.pdbx_seq_one_letter_code
_entity_poly.pdbx_strand_id
1 'polypeptide(L)'
;KEGMEWQINALSNLGLLSHWVGMLTDSRSFMSFPRHEYFRRVFCNLIARDAAAGEVPDDFELLSALVERVCYGNARRYFGFYD
;
A
#
# COMPACT_ATOMS: atom_id res chain seq x y z
N LYS A 1 -0.09 -5.85 11.98
CA LYS A 1 0.25 -4.42 11.81
C LYS A 1 1.76 -4.23 11.73
N GLU A 2 2.49 -4.44 12.83
CA GLU A 2 3.94 -4.20 12.92
C GLU A 2 4.76 -4.80 11.76
N GLY A 3 4.61 -6.09 11.47
CA GLY A 3 5.33 -6.70 10.34
C GLY A 3 5.03 -6.08 8.97
N MET A 4 3.81 -5.57 8.76
CA MET A 4 3.48 -4.81 7.54
C MET A 4 4.18 -3.45 7.54
N GLU A 5 4.16 -2.73 8.66
CA GLU A 5 4.84 -1.43 8.78
C GLU A 5 6.35 -1.57 8.57
N TRP A 6 6.99 -2.61 9.13
CA TRP A 6 8.40 -2.89 8.90
C TRP A 6 8.70 -3.17 7.42
N GLN A 7 7.89 -3.98 6.74
CA GLN A 7 8.08 -4.25 5.32
C GLN A 7 7.87 -2.98 4.47
N ILE A 8 6.85 -2.18 4.76
CA ILE A 8 6.58 -0.92 4.06
C ILE A 8 7.75 0.04 4.25
N ASN A 9 8.26 0.20 5.48
CA ASN A 9 9.40 1.06 5.77
C ASN A 9 10.68 0.56 5.08
N ALA A 10 10.94 -0.75 5.11
CA ALA A 10 12.10 -1.31 4.42
C ALA A 10 12.02 -1.07 2.90
N LEU A 11 10.85 -1.29 2.29
CA LEU A 11 10.65 -1.03 0.87
C LEU A 11 10.74 0.46 0.53
N SER A 12 10.28 1.34 1.41
CA SER A 12 10.34 2.79 1.21
C SER A 12 11.78 3.32 1.28
N ASN A 13 12.60 2.73 2.15
CA ASN A 13 14.00 3.12 2.31
C ASN A 13 14.92 2.55 1.22
N LEU A 14 14.63 1.34 0.72
CA LEU A 14 15.54 0.59 -0.16
C LEU A 14 15.02 0.43 -1.60
N GLY A 15 13.81 0.91 -1.89
CA GLY A 15 13.16 0.73 -3.18
C GLY A 15 12.17 1.84 -3.50
N LEU A 16 11.20 1.53 -4.36
CA LEU A 16 10.19 2.47 -4.84
C LEU A 16 8.80 2.05 -4.39
N LEU A 17 8.34 2.61 -3.26
CA LEU A 17 7.02 2.30 -2.71
C LEU A 17 5.88 2.54 -3.72
N SER A 18 6.03 3.55 -4.58
CA SER A 18 5.05 3.90 -5.63
C SER A 18 4.88 2.83 -6.72
N HIS A 19 5.84 1.91 -6.87
CA HIS A 19 5.80 0.79 -7.82
C HIS A 19 5.45 -0.54 -7.16
N TRP A 20 5.19 -0.55 -5.84
CA TRP A 20 4.85 -1.78 -5.13
C TRP A 20 3.52 -2.37 -5.61
N VAL A 21 3.51 -3.69 -5.87
CA VAL A 21 2.32 -4.43 -6.31
C VAL A 21 1.26 -4.61 -5.20
N GLY A 22 1.59 -4.29 -3.94
CA GLY A 22 0.65 -4.26 -2.84
C GLY A 22 0.47 -5.62 -2.14
N MET A 23 -0.76 -5.86 -1.66
CA MET A 23 -1.10 -6.93 -0.73
C MET A 23 -1.75 -8.14 -1.41
N LEU A 24 -1.57 -9.31 -0.82
CA LEU A 24 -2.27 -10.56 -1.16
C LEU A 24 -2.70 -11.27 0.12
N THR A 25 -3.80 -12.03 0.10
CA THR A 25 -4.32 -12.69 1.32
C THR A 25 -3.52 -13.92 1.76
N ASP A 26 -2.90 -14.61 0.79
CA ASP A 26 -2.29 -15.94 0.93
C ASP A 26 -3.16 -16.91 1.75
N SER A 27 -4.46 -16.91 1.48
CA SER A 27 -5.42 -17.64 2.28
C SER A 27 -6.34 -18.48 1.41
N ARG A 28 -6.67 -19.66 1.93
CA ARG A 28 -7.68 -20.55 1.35
C ARG A 28 -9.11 -20.26 1.84
N SER A 29 -9.29 -19.23 2.69
CA SER A 29 -10.59 -18.85 3.24
C SER A 29 -11.21 -17.70 2.45
N PHE A 30 -12.47 -17.86 2.05
CA PHE A 30 -13.26 -16.77 1.46
C PHE A 30 -13.46 -15.58 2.43
N MET A 31 -13.34 -15.81 3.74
CA MET A 31 -13.45 -14.75 4.76
C MET A 31 -12.12 -13.99 4.97
N SER A 32 -11.12 -14.20 4.11
CA SER A 32 -9.80 -13.59 4.27
C SER A 32 -9.66 -12.21 3.63
N PHE A 33 -10.59 -11.79 2.75
CA PHE A 33 -10.51 -10.51 2.06
C PHE A 33 -10.45 -9.26 2.98
N PRO A 34 -11.02 -9.25 4.20
CA PRO A 34 -10.77 -8.18 5.18
C PRO A 34 -9.28 -7.96 5.51
N ARG A 35 -8.38 -8.91 5.21
CA ARG A 35 -6.93 -8.69 5.31
C ARG A 35 -6.45 -7.56 4.38
N HIS A 36 -7.07 -7.38 3.22
CA HIS A 36 -6.80 -6.23 2.36
C HIS A 36 -7.26 -4.93 3.00
N GLU A 37 -8.43 -4.91 3.65
CA GLU A 37 -8.89 -3.73 4.38
C GLU A 37 -7.92 -3.39 5.53
N TYR A 38 -7.49 -4.39 6.29
CA TYR A 38 -6.52 -4.20 7.36
C TYR A 38 -5.18 -3.65 6.83
N PHE A 39 -4.67 -4.20 5.72
CA PHE A 39 -3.51 -3.65 5.02
C PHE A 39 -3.71 -2.18 4.61
N ARG A 40 -4.84 -1.85 3.96
CA ARG A 40 -5.16 -0.48 3.51
C ARG A 40 -5.16 0.50 4.68
N ARG A 41 -5.75 0.13 5.81
CA ARG A 41 -5.77 0.96 7.03
C ARG A 41 -4.37 1.19 7.58
N VAL A 42 -3.54 0.14 7.64
CA VAL A 42 -2.14 0.25 8.08
C VAL A 42 -1.35 1.17 7.14
N PHE A 43 -1.50 0.97 5.82
CA PHE A 43 -0.79 1.73 4.80
C PHE A 43 -1.18 3.22 4.80
N CYS A 44 -2.48 3.53 4.80
CA CYS A 44 -2.95 4.91 4.84
C CYS A 44 -2.57 5.61 6.14
N ASN A 45 -2.62 4.93 7.28
CA ASN A 45 -2.18 5.51 8.55
C ASN A 45 -0.68 5.84 8.55
N LEU A 46 0.15 4.99 7.94
CA LEU A 46 1.58 5.24 7.84
C LEU A 46 1.85 6.48 6.98
N ILE A 47 1.29 6.53 5.77
CA ILE A 47 1.43 7.67 4.86
C ILE A 47 0.94 8.98 5.49
N ALA A 48 -0.25 8.96 6.12
CA ALA A 48 -0.81 10.14 6.76
C ALA A 48 0.06 10.63 7.94
N ARG A 49 0.68 9.71 8.68
CA ARG A 49 1.61 10.08 9.75
C ARG A 49 2.87 10.74 9.21
N ASP A 50 3.44 10.18 8.15
CA ASP A 50 4.67 10.71 7.54
C ASP A 50 4.39 12.08 6.90
N ALA A 51 3.20 12.29 6.31
CA ALA A 51 2.74 13.60 5.82
C ALA A 51 2.55 14.60 6.96
N ALA A 52 1.88 14.21 8.05
CA ALA A 52 1.67 15.07 9.22
C ALA A 52 2.99 15.43 9.94
N ALA A 53 4.01 14.57 9.84
CA ALA A 53 5.35 14.82 10.34
C ALA A 53 6.20 15.71 9.41
N GLY A 54 5.71 16.01 8.20
CA GLY A 54 6.44 16.77 7.19
C GLY A 54 7.56 15.98 6.50
N GLU A 55 7.54 14.65 6.58
CA GLU A 55 8.53 13.77 5.94
C GLU A 55 8.22 13.58 4.45
N VAL A 56 6.94 13.67 4.08
CA VAL A 56 6.45 13.70 2.69
C VAL A 56 5.50 14.88 2.49
N PRO A 57 5.28 15.35 1.24
CA PRO A 57 4.30 16.41 0.98
C PRO A 57 2.88 16.00 1.40
N ASP A 58 2.22 16.87 2.16
CA ASP A 58 0.79 16.76 2.48
C ASP A 58 -0.06 17.21 1.28
N ASP A 59 0.02 16.43 0.20
CA ASP A 59 -0.69 16.66 -1.05
C ASP A 59 -1.67 15.50 -1.29
N PHE A 60 -2.96 15.80 -1.17
CA PHE A 60 -4.01 14.79 -1.27
C PHE A 60 -4.02 14.07 -2.62
N GLU A 61 -3.76 14.77 -3.71
CA GLU A 61 -3.81 14.22 -5.07
C GLU A 61 -2.63 13.27 -5.30
N LEU A 62 -1.44 13.66 -4.83
CA LEU A 62 -0.25 12.81 -4.85
C LEU A 62 -0.43 11.54 -4.00
N LEU A 63 -0.90 11.70 -2.76
CA LEU A 63 -1.01 10.60 -1.81
C LEU A 63 -2.16 9.66 -2.15
N SER A 64 -3.31 10.16 -2.60
CA SER A 64 -4.42 9.33 -3.08
C SER A 64 -4.01 8.51 -4.31
N ALA A 65 -3.29 9.10 -5.27
CA ALA A 65 -2.78 8.38 -6.43
C ALA A 65 -1.73 7.31 -6.06
N LEU A 66 -0.92 7.53 -5.02
CA LEU A 66 -0.05 6.48 -4.46
C LEU A 66 -0.89 5.33 -3.88
N VAL A 67 -1.88 5.65 -3.05
CA VAL A 67 -2.76 4.67 -2.39
C VAL A 67 -3.51 3.83 -3.42
N GLU A 68 -4.14 4.44 -4.43
CA GLU A 68 -4.88 3.73 -5.47
C GLU A 68 -3.98 2.79 -6.28
N ARG A 69 -2.77 3.23 -6.63
CA ARG A 69 -1.79 2.39 -7.33
C ARG A 69 -1.37 1.18 -6.50
N VAL A 70 -1.00 1.38 -5.24
CA VAL A 70 -0.58 0.26 -4.37
C VAL A 70 -1.75 -0.67 -4.02
N CYS A 71 -2.97 -0.14 -3.90
CA CYS A 71 -4.13 -0.94 -3.54
C CYS A 71 -4.69 -1.78 -4.69
N TYR A 72 -4.40 -1.43 -5.95
CA TYR A 72 -4.85 -2.20 -7.10
C TYR A 72 -4.09 -1.91 -8.41
N GLY A 73 -3.89 -0.62 -8.77
CA GLY A 73 -3.42 -0.25 -10.11
C GLY A 73 -2.08 -0.88 -10.52
N ASN A 74 -1.14 -0.99 -9.58
CA ASN A 74 0.16 -1.61 -9.81
C ASN A 74 0.04 -3.12 -10.06
N ALA A 75 -0.75 -3.83 -9.24
CA ALA A 75 -1.00 -5.26 -9.43
C ALA A 75 -1.65 -5.54 -10.79
N ARG A 76 -2.70 -4.78 -11.13
CA ARG A 76 -3.38 -4.91 -12.42
C ARG A 76 -2.39 -4.80 -13.59
N ARG A 77 -1.58 -3.74 -13.61
CA ARG A 77 -0.58 -3.49 -14.66
C ARG A 77 0.52 -4.54 -14.67
N TYR A 78 1.02 -4.95 -13.51
CA TYR A 78 2.13 -5.90 -13.40
C TYR A 78 1.75 -7.29 -13.91
N PHE A 79 0.52 -7.74 -13.63
CA PHE A 79 0.04 -9.06 -14.05
C PHE A 79 -0.76 -9.06 -15.37
N GLY A 80 -1.03 -7.89 -15.95
CA GLY A 80 -1.83 -7.78 -17.18
C GLY A 80 -3.28 -8.24 -16.97
N PHE A 81 -3.86 -7.98 -15.79
CA PHE A 81 -5.24 -8.40 -15.53
C PHE A 81 -6.24 -7.52 -16.29
N TYR A 82 -7.17 -8.19 -16.97
CA TYR A 82 -8.29 -7.57 -17.69
C TYR A 82 -7.87 -6.70 -18.90
N ASP A 83 -6.70 -6.97 -19.46
CA ASP A 83 -6.22 -6.43 -20.75
C ASP A 83 -6.25 -7.52 -21.83
#